data_AF-A0A7S2NVG4-F1
#
_entry.id   AF-A0A7S2NVG4-F1
#
_cell.length_a   1.000
_cell.length_b   1.000
_cell.length_c   1.000
_cell.angle_alpha   90.00
_cell.angle_beta   90.00
_cell.angle_gamma   90.00
#
_symmetry.space_group_name_H-M   'P 1'
#
loop_
_entity.id
_entity.type
_entity.pdbx_description
1 polymer ?
#
loop_
_entity_poly.entity_id
_entity_poly.type
_entity_poly.pdbx_seq_one_letter_code
_entity_poly.pdbx_strand_id
1 'polypeptide(L)'
;MVSAVSAYRSAVDEKRGRHLLANRRISKNELVFNERPLLALQSLGNSLDGALCCKHCKSFLFCRDTHLALHSKDLTRDSIACNANIISCRGKCGEYFCSKKCESDAWNMHGHCFLCTGGITEDSGEEHPLLQFKVHAIQTNEIFLMVADWLTRVLCLRARNIQNYEKKGEKQAIYSLDAVLKPFCDFTMVPWWDVCSGIDHSNQHNGGYSDEEYDDMNEEGEQEHADLGETLRRLCSESAELLRGAVANCLDEMDSTDDTSTSQ
;
A
#
# COMPACT_ATOMS: atom_id res chain seq x y z
N MET A 1 31.50 -10.13 4.67
CA MET A 1 30.38 -9.56 3.90
C MET A 1 30.93 -9.14 2.56
N VAL A 2 30.61 -9.85 1.48
CA VAL A 2 30.99 -9.42 0.13
C VAL A 2 30.11 -8.22 -0.19
N SER A 3 30.72 -7.03 -0.31
CA SER A 3 30.05 -5.88 -0.91
C SER A 3 29.60 -6.33 -2.30
N ALA A 4 28.31 -6.58 -2.47
CA ALA A 4 27.77 -6.96 -3.76
C ALA A 4 28.01 -5.79 -4.70
N VAL A 5 29.02 -5.89 -5.56
CA VAL A 5 29.17 -4.98 -6.69
C VAL A 5 27.93 -5.19 -7.54
N SER A 6 26.97 -4.26 -7.45
CA SER A 6 25.72 -4.31 -8.20
C SER A 6 26.05 -4.45 -9.69
N ALA A 7 25.24 -5.14 -10.48
CA ALA A 7 25.47 -5.24 -11.94
C ALA A 7 25.21 -3.90 -12.67
N TYR A 8 24.74 -2.89 -11.94
CA TYR A 8 24.28 -1.62 -12.46
C TYR A 8 24.62 -0.47 -11.52
N ARG A 9 24.57 0.76 -12.03
CA ARG A 9 24.60 2.01 -11.27
C ARG A 9 23.42 2.89 -11.69
N SER A 10 22.95 3.77 -10.80
CA SER A 10 22.03 4.83 -11.19
C SER A 10 22.76 5.91 -12.00
N ALA A 11 22.04 6.54 -12.92
CA ALA A 11 22.48 7.68 -13.70
C ALA A 11 21.28 8.62 -13.95
N VAL A 12 21.57 9.86 -14.31
CA VAL A 12 20.58 10.88 -14.64
C VAL A 12 20.98 11.52 -15.95
N ASP A 13 20.01 11.70 -16.85
CA ASP A 13 20.18 12.34 -18.16
C ASP A 13 19.01 13.30 -18.39
N GLU A 14 19.25 14.42 -19.05
CA GLU A 14 18.22 15.46 -19.27
C GLU A 14 17.03 14.94 -20.09
N LYS A 15 17.26 14.02 -21.03
CA LYS A 15 16.20 13.49 -21.91
C LYS A 15 15.44 12.33 -21.30
N ARG A 16 16.08 11.56 -20.42
CA ARG A 16 15.54 10.29 -19.87
C ARG A 16 15.23 10.32 -18.38
N GLY A 17 15.66 11.36 -17.68
CA GLY A 17 15.62 11.40 -16.21
C GLY A 17 16.50 10.32 -15.58
N ARG A 18 16.04 9.80 -14.43
CA ARG A 18 16.74 8.75 -13.65
C ARG A 18 16.64 7.40 -14.36
N HIS A 19 17.78 6.73 -14.56
CA HIS A 19 17.85 5.43 -15.21
C HIS A 19 18.99 4.57 -14.65
N LEU A 20 19.02 3.28 -15.01
CA LEU A 20 20.07 2.33 -14.61
C LEU A 20 21.02 2.04 -15.77
N LEU A 21 22.32 2.05 -15.51
CA LEU A 21 23.37 1.69 -16.45
C LEU A 21 24.12 0.46 -15.95
N ALA A 22 24.34 -0.53 -16.83
CA ALA A 22 25.19 -1.65 -16.51
C ALA A 22 26.63 -1.18 -16.22
N ASN A 23 27.21 -1.63 -15.11
CA ASN A 23 28.60 -1.29 -14.76
C ASN A 23 29.61 -2.38 -15.17
N ARG A 24 29.11 -3.48 -15.74
CA ARG A 24 29.87 -4.58 -16.28
C ARG A 24 29.09 -5.26 -17.40
N ARG A 25 29.74 -6.18 -18.10
CA ARG A 25 29.06 -7.07 -19.04
C ARG A 25 28.09 -7.99 -18.28
N ILE A 26 26.84 -8.06 -18.77
CA ILE A 26 25.78 -8.93 -18.25
C ILE A 26 25.51 -10.00 -19.31
N SER A 27 25.55 -11.27 -18.92
CA SER A 27 25.32 -12.39 -19.84
C SER A 27 23.83 -12.64 -20.05
N LYS A 28 23.47 -13.29 -21.16
CA LYS A 28 22.09 -13.76 -21.37
C LYS A 28 21.67 -14.66 -20.20
N ASN A 29 20.45 -14.47 -19.70
CA ASN A 29 19.86 -15.18 -18.55
C ASN A 29 20.50 -14.86 -17.19
N GLU A 30 21.39 -13.88 -17.11
CA GLU A 30 21.93 -13.44 -15.84
C GLU A 30 20.92 -12.55 -15.08
N LEU A 31 20.72 -12.82 -13.79
CA LEU A 31 19.87 -12.01 -12.93
C LEU A 31 20.56 -10.66 -12.66
N VAL A 32 19.97 -9.57 -13.16
CA VAL A 32 20.50 -8.21 -12.98
C VAL A 32 20.21 -7.68 -11.57
N PHE A 33 18.96 -7.80 -11.13
CA PHE A 33 18.52 -7.50 -9.77
C PHE A 33 17.22 -8.24 -9.45
N ASN A 34 16.91 -8.34 -8.17
CA ASN A 34 15.65 -8.83 -7.65
C ASN A 34 15.24 -7.89 -6.51
N GLU A 35 14.02 -7.38 -6.58
CA GLU A 35 13.48 -6.43 -5.61
C GLU A 35 12.13 -6.91 -5.11
N ARG A 36 11.88 -6.72 -3.81
CA ARG A 36 10.56 -6.95 -3.23
C ARG A 36 9.75 -5.65 -3.35
N PRO A 37 8.50 -5.70 -3.83
CA PRO A 37 7.69 -4.50 -3.93
C PRO A 37 7.55 -3.86 -2.55
N LEU A 38 7.76 -2.55 -2.49
CA LEU A 38 7.55 -1.80 -1.25
C LEU A 38 6.08 -1.83 -0.85
N LEU A 39 5.18 -1.64 -1.81
CA LEU A 39 3.73 -1.76 -1.64
C LEU A 39 3.18 -2.59 -2.78
N ALA A 40 2.16 -3.40 -2.47
CA ALA A 40 1.46 -4.18 -3.47
C ALA A 40 0.02 -4.39 -3.02
N LEU A 41 -0.91 -4.17 -3.94
CA LEU A 41 -2.32 -4.50 -3.78
C LEU A 41 -2.66 -5.60 -4.79
N GLN A 42 -3.39 -6.62 -4.33
CA GLN A 42 -4.06 -7.52 -5.26
C GLN A 42 -5.34 -6.82 -5.67
N SER A 43 -5.58 -6.68 -6.98
CA SER A 43 -6.81 -6.02 -7.44
C SER A 43 -8.05 -6.78 -6.97
N LEU A 44 -9.10 -6.02 -6.67
CA LEU A 44 -10.37 -6.56 -6.19
C LEU A 44 -10.97 -7.53 -7.20
N GLY A 45 -10.96 -7.17 -8.49
CA GLY A 45 -11.45 -8.05 -9.57
C GLY A 45 -10.75 -9.40 -9.56
N ASN A 46 -9.41 -9.41 -9.48
CA ASN A 46 -8.64 -10.65 -9.43
C ASN A 46 -8.95 -11.49 -8.17
N SER A 47 -9.07 -10.86 -7.01
CA SER A 47 -9.40 -11.56 -5.75
C SER A 47 -10.81 -12.16 -5.76
N LEU A 48 -11.78 -11.44 -6.35
CA LEU A 48 -13.17 -11.87 -6.50
C LEU A 48 -13.31 -12.99 -7.54
N ASP A 49 -12.51 -12.93 -8.61
CA ASP A 49 -12.49 -13.93 -9.69
C ASP A 49 -11.79 -15.25 -9.30
N GLY A 50 -11.41 -15.42 -8.03
CA GLY A 50 -10.92 -16.70 -7.50
C GLY A 50 -9.40 -16.86 -7.44
N ALA A 51 -8.62 -15.84 -7.82
CA ALA A 51 -7.18 -15.88 -7.60
C ALA A 51 -6.88 -15.62 -6.12
N LEU A 52 -6.31 -16.64 -5.47
CA LEU A 52 -5.99 -16.59 -4.05
C LEU A 52 -4.50 -16.42 -3.84
N CYS A 53 -4.16 -15.27 -3.27
CA CYS A 53 -2.79 -14.86 -2.99
C CYS A 53 -2.60 -14.62 -1.50
N CYS A 54 -1.37 -14.85 -1.03
CA CYS A 54 -0.96 -14.47 0.31
C CYS A 54 -1.13 -12.95 0.47
N LYS A 55 -1.88 -12.50 1.48
CA LYS A 55 -2.11 -11.06 1.71
C LYS A 55 -0.80 -10.29 1.90
N HIS A 56 0.23 -10.93 2.45
CA HIS A 56 1.54 -10.32 2.68
C HIS A 56 2.45 -10.31 1.44
N CYS A 57 2.86 -11.49 0.94
CA CYS A 57 3.87 -11.60 -0.12
C CYS A 57 3.28 -11.71 -1.53
N LYS A 58 1.95 -11.73 -1.66
CA LYS A 58 1.19 -11.87 -2.92
C LYS A 58 1.48 -13.14 -3.71
N SER A 59 2.18 -14.11 -3.14
CA SER A 59 2.37 -15.43 -3.76
C SER A 59 1.04 -16.17 -3.83
N PHE A 60 0.77 -16.82 -4.96
CA PHE A 60 -0.35 -17.73 -5.13
C PHE A 60 -0.35 -18.83 -4.06
N LEU A 61 -1.51 -19.05 -3.44
CA LEU A 61 -1.66 -20.00 -2.33
C LEU A 61 -2.00 -21.43 -2.79
N PHE A 62 -2.44 -21.58 -4.04
CA PHE A 62 -2.88 -22.85 -4.59
C PHE A 62 -2.30 -23.08 -5.98
N CYS A 63 -2.42 -24.31 -6.47
CA CYS A 63 -2.12 -24.62 -7.85
C CYS A 63 -3.16 -24.00 -8.79
N ARG A 64 -2.78 -23.89 -10.06
CA ARG A 64 -3.62 -23.38 -11.14
C ARG A 64 -5.02 -23.99 -11.16
N ASP A 65 -5.11 -25.31 -10.99
CA ASP A 65 -6.39 -26.02 -11.15
C ASP A 65 -7.38 -25.64 -10.03
N THR A 66 -6.91 -25.34 -8.82
CA THR A 66 -7.75 -24.80 -7.74
C THR A 66 -8.24 -23.39 -8.06
N HIS A 67 -7.39 -22.52 -8.61
CA HIS A 67 -7.82 -21.18 -9.03
C HIS A 67 -8.85 -21.24 -10.16
N LEU A 68 -8.68 -22.15 -11.12
CA LEU A 68 -9.67 -22.37 -12.18
C LEU A 68 -11.00 -22.88 -11.63
N ALA A 69 -10.98 -23.78 -10.63
CA ALA A 69 -12.19 -24.26 -9.95
C ALA A 69 -12.90 -23.15 -9.15
N LEU A 70 -12.15 -22.25 -8.49
CA LEU A 70 -12.73 -21.09 -7.81
C LEU A 70 -13.32 -20.10 -8.81
N HIS A 71 -12.63 -19.84 -9.92
CA HIS A 71 -13.09 -18.94 -10.98
C HIS A 71 -14.39 -19.43 -11.64
N SER A 72 -14.47 -20.74 -11.93
CA SER A 72 -15.67 -21.39 -12.49
C SER A 72 -16.79 -21.55 -11.47
N LYS A 73 -16.55 -21.25 -10.19
CA LYS A 73 -17.47 -21.46 -9.06
C LYS A 73 -17.79 -22.93 -8.77
N ASP A 74 -16.99 -23.85 -9.30
CA ASP A 74 -17.01 -25.28 -8.93
C ASP A 74 -16.52 -25.50 -7.50
N LEU A 75 -15.77 -24.53 -6.96
CA LEU A 75 -15.26 -24.52 -5.58
C LEU A 75 -15.54 -23.17 -4.92
N THR A 76 -15.80 -23.17 -3.60
CA THR A 76 -15.96 -21.93 -2.82
C THR A 76 -14.74 -21.68 -1.93
N ARG A 77 -14.56 -20.42 -1.50
CA ARG A 77 -13.48 -20.03 -0.59
C ARG A 77 -13.58 -20.70 0.79
N ASP A 78 -14.78 -21.07 1.21
CA ASP A 78 -14.97 -21.78 2.49
C ASP A 78 -14.51 -23.24 2.38
N SER A 79 -14.69 -23.87 1.22
CA SER A 79 -14.30 -25.26 0.98
C SER A 79 -12.79 -25.50 1.03
N ILE A 80 -11.97 -24.46 0.80
CA ILE A 80 -10.50 -24.54 0.76
C ILE A 80 -9.83 -24.15 2.08
N ALA A 81 -10.58 -23.60 3.04
CA ALA A 81 -10.05 -23.16 4.33
C ALA A 81 -9.44 -24.31 5.16
N CYS A 82 -9.72 -25.57 4.79
CA CYS A 82 -9.22 -26.78 5.45
C CYS A 82 -7.81 -27.22 5.01
N ASN A 83 -7.11 -26.48 4.15
CA ASN A 83 -5.76 -26.86 3.71
C ASN A 83 -4.71 -26.54 4.79
N ALA A 84 -4.04 -27.57 5.31
CA ALA A 84 -3.07 -27.46 6.41
C ALA A 84 -1.87 -26.51 6.16
N ASN A 85 -1.61 -26.15 4.90
CA ASN A 85 -0.48 -25.30 4.52
C ASN A 85 -0.84 -23.81 4.41
N ILE A 86 -2.09 -23.43 4.65
CA ILE A 86 -2.55 -22.05 4.56
C ILE A 86 -2.96 -21.57 5.94
N ILE A 87 -2.51 -20.36 6.29
CA ILE A 87 -2.82 -19.73 7.55
C ILE A 87 -3.92 -18.69 7.29
N SER A 88 -5.06 -18.82 7.93
CA SER A 88 -6.08 -17.77 7.96
C SER A 88 -5.64 -16.64 8.89
N CYS A 89 -6.11 -15.41 8.62
CA CYS A 89 -5.95 -14.31 9.56
C CYS A 89 -6.46 -14.70 10.96
N ARG A 90 -5.71 -14.33 12.01
CA ARG A 90 -6.11 -14.55 13.40
C ARG A 90 -7.43 -13.88 13.78
N GLY A 91 -7.72 -12.73 13.16
CA GLY A 91 -9.00 -12.04 13.32
C GLY A 91 -10.13 -12.66 12.51
N LYS A 92 -9.86 -13.63 11.64
CA LYS A 92 -10.87 -14.27 10.75
C LYS A 92 -11.56 -13.32 9.77
N CYS A 93 -10.86 -12.26 9.32
CA CYS A 93 -11.37 -11.31 8.32
C CYS A 93 -11.45 -11.85 6.87
N GLY A 94 -11.22 -13.14 6.64
CA GLY A 94 -11.25 -13.78 5.31
C GLY A 94 -9.94 -13.70 4.50
N GLU A 95 -8.89 -13.09 5.05
CA GLU A 95 -7.56 -13.02 4.44
C GLU A 95 -6.70 -14.26 4.76
N TYR A 96 -5.84 -14.65 3.82
CA TYR A 96 -5.01 -15.86 3.90
C TYR A 96 -3.52 -15.58 3.69
N PHE A 97 -2.69 -16.46 4.25
CA PHE A 97 -1.23 -16.35 4.23
C PHE A 97 -0.57 -17.69 3.92
N CYS A 98 0.55 -17.65 3.20
CA CYS A 98 1.32 -18.85 2.86
C CYS A 98 2.15 -19.41 4.03
N SER A 99 2.25 -18.68 5.14
CA SER A 99 3.01 -19.11 6.32
C SER A 99 2.64 -18.29 7.55
N LYS A 100 2.93 -18.85 8.73
CA LYS A 100 2.73 -18.13 10.00
C LYS A 100 3.60 -16.88 10.10
N LYS A 101 4.77 -16.89 9.44
CA LYS A 101 5.64 -15.72 9.31
C LYS A 101 4.95 -14.61 8.52
N CYS A 102 4.39 -14.91 7.35
CA CYS A 102 3.66 -13.93 6.55
C CYS A 102 2.45 -13.35 7.29
N GLU A 103 1.71 -14.18 8.03
CA GLU A 103 0.61 -13.71 8.87
C GLU A 103 1.09 -12.78 9.99
N SER A 104 2.17 -13.15 10.69
CA SER A 104 2.74 -12.34 11.77
C SER A 104 3.37 -11.04 11.26
N ASP A 105 4.05 -11.07 10.11
CA ASP A 105 4.60 -9.88 9.48
C ASP A 105 3.47 -8.97 8.98
N ALA A 106 2.40 -9.53 8.40
CA ALA A 106 1.25 -8.73 8.01
C ALA A 106 0.63 -8.01 9.21
N TRP A 107 0.43 -8.74 10.31
CA TRP A 107 -0.15 -8.22 11.55
C TRP A 107 0.71 -7.13 12.18
N ASN A 108 1.98 -7.44 12.47
CA ASN A 108 2.83 -6.59 13.31
C ASN A 108 3.64 -5.55 12.53
N MET A 109 3.92 -5.81 11.25
CA MET A 109 4.85 -5.01 10.45
C MET A 109 4.17 -4.26 9.30
N HIS A 110 3.03 -4.76 8.80
CA HIS A 110 2.31 -4.17 7.65
C HIS A 110 0.91 -3.68 8.02
N GLY A 111 0.64 -3.46 9.31
CA GLY A 111 -0.56 -2.76 9.75
C GLY A 111 -1.87 -3.52 9.58
N HIS A 112 -1.84 -4.83 9.30
CA HIS A 112 -3.09 -5.60 9.19
C HIS A 112 -3.89 -5.57 10.49
N CYS A 113 -3.25 -5.40 11.66
CA CYS A 113 -3.94 -5.21 12.94
C CYS A 113 -4.91 -4.00 12.93
N PHE A 114 -4.61 -2.94 12.18
CA PHE A 114 -5.46 -1.75 12.05
C PHE A 114 -6.54 -1.90 10.97
N LEU A 115 -6.35 -2.82 10.02
CA LEU A 115 -7.20 -2.97 8.83
C LEU A 115 -7.99 -4.29 8.83
N CYS A 116 -7.90 -5.05 9.91
CA CYS A 116 -8.60 -6.32 10.08
C CYS A 116 -10.06 -6.04 10.45
N THR A 117 -11.00 -6.49 9.62
CA THR A 117 -12.44 -6.36 9.88
C THR A 117 -13.02 -7.51 10.69
N GLY A 118 -12.18 -8.45 11.12
CA GLY A 118 -12.65 -9.69 11.72
C GLY A 118 -13.07 -9.58 13.20
N GLY A 119 -12.70 -8.48 13.87
CA GLY A 119 -13.17 -8.16 15.22
C GLY A 119 -14.49 -7.38 15.24
N ILE A 120 -15.00 -6.97 14.08
CA ILE A 120 -16.19 -6.12 13.98
C ILE A 120 -17.44 -7.01 14.14
N THR A 121 -18.27 -6.68 15.11
CA THR A 121 -19.51 -7.41 15.39
C THR A 121 -20.62 -7.00 14.42
N GLU A 122 -21.61 -7.87 14.25
CA GLU A 122 -22.79 -7.56 13.42
C GLU A 122 -23.52 -6.29 13.92
N ASP A 123 -23.57 -6.07 15.24
CA ASP A 123 -24.22 -4.92 15.87
C ASP A 123 -23.52 -3.57 15.58
N SER A 124 -22.22 -3.58 15.27
CA SER A 124 -21.44 -2.37 14.95
C SER A 124 -21.23 -2.19 13.45
N GLY A 125 -21.66 -3.15 12.62
CA GLY A 125 -21.18 -3.34 11.25
C GLY A 125 -21.27 -2.12 10.34
N GLU A 126 -22.45 -1.57 10.11
CA GLU A 126 -22.63 -0.49 9.10
C GLU A 126 -22.07 0.87 9.56
N GLU A 127 -22.00 1.09 10.88
CA GLU A 127 -21.49 2.33 11.47
C GLU A 127 -19.99 2.26 11.77
N HIS A 128 -19.37 1.08 11.69
CA HIS A 128 -17.96 0.90 12.01
C HIS A 128 -17.08 1.69 11.02
N PRO A 129 -16.21 2.61 11.49
CA PRO A 129 -15.42 3.47 10.61
C PRO A 129 -14.54 2.71 9.61
N LEU A 130 -13.94 1.59 10.03
CA LEU A 130 -13.17 0.72 9.14
C LEU A 130 -14.00 0.10 8.02
N LEU A 131 -15.26 -0.29 8.27
CA LEU A 131 -16.13 -0.83 7.23
C LEU A 131 -16.56 0.27 6.27
N GLN A 132 -16.93 1.45 6.78
CA GLN A 132 -17.23 2.62 5.95
C GLN A 132 -16.05 3.00 5.04
N PHE A 133 -14.84 3.03 5.58
CA PHE A 133 -13.62 3.24 4.80
C PHE A 133 -13.47 2.21 3.67
N LYS A 134 -13.59 0.91 3.98
CA LYS A 134 -13.41 -0.15 2.98
C LYS A 134 -14.50 -0.12 1.91
N VAL A 135 -15.75 0.12 2.28
CA VAL A 135 -16.86 0.27 1.34
C VAL A 135 -16.60 1.46 0.42
N HIS A 136 -16.23 2.62 0.98
CA HIS A 136 -15.85 3.79 0.19
C HIS A 136 -14.73 3.46 -0.79
N ALA A 137 -13.63 2.86 -0.33
CA ALA A 137 -12.50 2.49 -1.17
C ALA A 137 -12.88 1.52 -2.31
N ILE A 138 -13.73 0.53 -2.03
CA ILE A 138 -14.23 -0.41 -3.05
C ILE A 138 -15.10 0.30 -4.09
N GLN A 139 -15.94 1.24 -3.66
CA GLN A 139 -16.88 1.94 -4.53
C GLN A 139 -16.24 3.06 -5.36
N THR A 140 -15.19 3.69 -4.85
CA THR A 140 -14.58 4.87 -5.48
C THR A 140 -13.25 4.54 -6.14
N ASN A 141 -12.27 4.06 -5.39
CA ASN A 141 -10.96 3.71 -5.91
C ASN A 141 -10.20 2.74 -4.98
N GLU A 142 -9.95 1.52 -5.46
CA GLU A 142 -9.28 0.48 -4.68
C GLU A 142 -7.85 0.84 -4.24
N ILE A 143 -7.21 1.82 -4.90
CA ILE A 143 -5.90 2.35 -4.51
C ILE A 143 -5.92 2.85 -3.06
N PHE A 144 -7.05 3.34 -2.54
CA PHE A 144 -7.17 3.74 -1.14
C PHE A 144 -6.88 2.60 -0.17
N LEU A 145 -7.15 1.33 -0.53
CA LEU A 145 -6.76 0.17 0.26
C LEU A 145 -5.23 0.03 0.34
N MET A 146 -4.52 0.29 -0.76
CA MET A 146 -3.05 0.29 -0.78
C MET A 146 -2.47 1.44 0.05
N VAL A 147 -3.10 2.62 -0.01
CA VAL A 147 -2.72 3.79 0.80
C VAL A 147 -2.91 3.50 2.29
N ALA A 148 -3.98 2.80 2.68
CA ALA A 148 -4.18 2.37 4.05
C ALA A 148 -3.11 1.37 4.51
N ASP A 149 -2.78 0.36 3.70
CA ASP A 149 -1.68 -0.58 3.98
C ASP A 149 -0.35 0.18 4.17
N TRP A 150 -0.09 1.21 3.37
CA TRP A 150 1.11 2.05 3.49
C TRP A 150 1.13 2.86 4.79
N LEU A 151 0.06 3.61 5.08
CA LEU A 151 -0.02 4.46 6.28
C LEU A 151 0.11 3.62 7.55
N THR A 152 -0.63 2.52 7.65
CA THR A 152 -0.59 1.65 8.83
C THR A 152 0.76 0.95 8.98
N ARG A 153 1.44 0.61 7.87
CA ARG A 153 2.83 0.15 7.91
C ARG A 153 3.79 1.21 8.44
N VAL A 154 3.66 2.47 8.02
CA VAL A 154 4.46 3.59 8.56
C VAL A 154 4.24 3.73 10.06
N LEU A 155 3.00 3.63 10.54
CA LEU A 155 2.66 3.64 11.96
C LEU A 155 3.34 2.48 12.73
N CYS A 156 3.22 1.24 12.24
CA CYS A 156 3.87 0.08 12.86
C CYS A 156 5.39 0.23 12.93
N LEU A 157 6.03 0.67 11.83
CA LEU A 157 7.47 0.89 11.78
C LEU A 157 7.92 1.95 12.77
N ARG A 158 7.18 3.06 12.87
CA ARG A 158 7.45 4.15 13.80
C ARG A 158 7.30 3.67 15.26
N ALA A 159 6.21 2.99 15.60
CA ALA A 159 5.97 2.45 16.93
C ALA A 159 7.09 1.49 17.36
N ARG A 160 7.53 0.60 16.45
CA ARG A 160 8.63 -0.32 16.72
C ARG A 160 9.97 0.38 16.94
N ASN A 161 10.26 1.44 16.17
CA ASN A 161 11.46 2.25 16.36
C ASN A 161 11.46 2.92 17.75
N ILE A 162 10.30 3.37 18.23
CA ILE A 162 10.13 3.93 19.58
C ILE A 162 10.38 2.86 20.65
N GLN A 163 9.73 1.69 20.56
CA GLN A 163 9.89 0.61 21.56
C GLN A 163 11.34 0.08 21.66
N ASN A 164 12.03 -0.02 20.54
CA ASN A 164 13.43 -0.47 20.53
C ASN A 164 14.37 0.52 21.23
N TYR A 165 14.02 1.80 21.25
CA TYR A 165 14.79 2.84 21.94
C TYR A 165 14.66 2.74 23.46
N GLU A 166 13.44 2.62 23.97
CA GLU A 166 13.18 2.46 25.40
C GLU A 166 13.98 1.30 25.99
N LYS A 167 14.20 0.25 25.19
CA LYS A 167 14.99 -0.93 25.56
C LYS A 167 16.51 -0.76 25.45
N LYS A 168 17.02 0.18 24.65
CA LYS A 168 18.46 0.30 24.32
C LYS A 168 19.14 1.59 24.77
N GLY A 169 18.41 2.64 25.14
CA GLY A 169 18.98 3.86 25.72
C GLY A 169 19.91 4.68 24.79
N GLU A 170 19.89 4.47 23.46
CA GLU A 170 20.80 5.12 22.50
C GLU A 170 20.20 6.35 21.79
N LYS A 171 20.95 7.47 21.79
CA LYS A 171 20.50 8.79 21.33
C LYS A 171 20.29 8.95 19.80
N GLN A 172 19.08 9.38 19.45
CA GLN A 172 18.65 10.41 18.49
C GLN A 172 18.67 10.29 16.93
N ALA A 173 19.33 9.35 16.26
CA ALA A 173 19.47 9.47 14.78
C ALA A 173 18.41 8.73 13.89
N ILE A 174 17.56 7.84 14.40
CA ILE A 174 16.68 6.95 13.58
C ILE A 174 15.17 7.24 13.79
N TYR A 175 14.84 8.43 14.34
CA TYR A 175 13.48 8.76 14.80
C TYR A 175 12.70 9.72 13.90
N SER A 176 13.35 10.31 12.90
CA SER A 176 12.62 11.21 12.01
C SER A 176 11.59 10.41 11.24
N LEU A 177 10.39 10.98 11.13
CA LEU A 177 9.39 10.47 10.20
C LEU A 177 10.00 10.32 8.80
N ASP A 178 10.91 11.22 8.43
CA ASP A 178 11.71 11.17 7.21
C ASP A 178 12.48 9.85 7.04
N ALA A 179 13.06 9.29 8.11
CA ALA A 179 13.79 8.02 8.01
C ALA A 179 12.86 6.83 7.69
N VAL A 180 11.64 6.84 8.23
CA VAL A 180 10.60 5.82 7.94
C VAL A 180 10.00 6.04 6.55
N LEU A 181 9.84 7.29 6.14
CA LEU A 181 9.28 7.68 4.84
C LEU A 181 10.28 7.55 3.69
N LYS A 182 11.59 7.61 3.96
CA LYS A 182 12.66 7.60 2.95
C LYS A 182 12.49 6.55 1.85
N PRO A 183 12.13 5.28 2.13
CA PRO A 183 11.92 4.29 1.07
C PRO A 183 10.79 4.64 0.11
N PHE A 184 9.82 5.45 0.53
CA PHE A 184 8.65 5.85 -0.26
C PHE A 184 8.84 7.17 -1.00
N CYS A 185 9.77 8.03 -0.55
CA CYS A 185 10.04 9.34 -1.15
C CYS A 185 10.47 9.26 -2.62
N ASP A 186 11.10 8.17 -3.05
CA ASP A 186 11.51 8.03 -4.45
C ASP A 186 10.35 7.82 -5.43
N PHE A 187 9.15 7.52 -4.91
CA PHE A 187 7.94 7.21 -5.68
C PHE A 187 6.87 8.30 -5.62
N THR A 188 7.15 9.43 -4.96
CA THR A 188 6.23 10.57 -4.94
C THR A 188 6.36 11.35 -6.24
N MET A 189 5.32 11.32 -7.06
CA MET A 189 5.20 12.12 -8.27
C MET A 189 4.18 13.24 -8.04
N VAL A 190 4.27 14.33 -8.81
CA VAL A 190 3.19 15.32 -8.89
C VAL A 190 1.93 14.58 -9.35
N PRO A 191 0.77 14.83 -8.72
CA PRO A 191 -0.47 14.19 -9.14
C PRO A 191 -0.71 14.43 -10.62
N TRP A 192 -1.07 13.37 -11.35
CA TRP A 192 -1.16 13.44 -12.82
C TRP A 192 -2.16 14.50 -13.29
N TRP A 193 -3.22 14.76 -12.53
CA TRP A 193 -4.19 15.80 -12.84
C TRP A 193 -3.59 17.20 -12.69
N ASP A 194 -2.68 17.43 -11.75
CA ASP A 194 -1.96 18.70 -11.62
C ASP A 194 -0.96 18.89 -12.78
N VAL A 195 -0.37 17.78 -13.29
CA VAL A 195 0.49 17.79 -14.48
C VAL A 195 -0.32 18.11 -15.74
N CYS A 196 -1.50 17.51 -15.92
CA CYS A 196 -2.35 17.71 -17.09
C CYS A 196 -3.02 19.09 -17.11
N SER A 197 -3.30 19.68 -15.95
CA SER A 197 -4.00 20.97 -15.85
C SER A 197 -3.12 22.18 -16.22
N GLY A 198 -1.85 21.97 -16.59
CA GLY A 198 -0.92 23.06 -16.92
C GLY A 198 -0.75 24.05 -15.76
N ILE A 199 -0.98 23.64 -14.51
CA ILE A 199 -0.68 24.47 -13.35
C ILE A 199 0.84 24.57 -13.29
N ASP A 200 1.35 25.58 -13.99
CA ASP A 200 2.76 25.84 -14.15
C ASP A 200 3.41 25.94 -12.77
N HIS A 201 4.23 24.94 -12.44
CA HIS A 201 5.28 25.10 -11.44
C HIS A 201 6.47 25.83 -12.07
N SER A 202 6.22 26.89 -12.83
CA SER A 202 7.21 27.83 -13.33
C SER A 202 7.72 28.71 -12.18
N ASN A 203 8.34 28.09 -11.19
CA ASN A 203 9.20 28.77 -10.22
C ASN A 203 10.14 27.77 -9.54
N GLN A 204 10.86 26.98 -10.34
CA GLN A 204 12.23 26.52 -10.07
C GLN A 204 12.78 25.66 -11.21
N HIS A 205 12.95 26.22 -12.41
CA HIS A 205 14.18 26.05 -13.18
C HIS A 205 14.12 26.90 -14.46
N ASN A 206 15.05 27.84 -14.52
CA ASN A 206 15.27 28.73 -15.65
C ASN A 206 15.83 27.90 -16.83
N GLY A 207 15.07 27.77 -17.91
CA GLY A 207 15.50 27.07 -19.12
C GLY A 207 14.48 27.26 -20.23
N GLY A 208 14.66 28.30 -21.04
CA GLY A 208 13.75 28.68 -22.11
C GLY A 208 13.60 27.59 -23.18
N TYR A 209 12.37 27.14 -23.37
CA TYR A 209 11.88 26.55 -24.61
C TYR A 209 10.53 27.22 -24.89
N SER A 210 10.50 28.04 -25.94
CA SER A 210 9.28 28.60 -26.50
C SER A 210 8.75 27.61 -27.54
N ASP A 211 7.84 26.73 -27.14
CA ASP A 211 6.96 26.03 -28.08
C ASP A 211 5.75 26.93 -28.31
N GLU A 212 5.87 27.82 -29.29
CA GLU A 212 4.74 28.50 -29.91
C GLU A 212 4.09 27.50 -30.88
N GLU A 213 3.07 26.74 -30.45
CA GLU A 213 1.98 26.18 -31.28
C GLU A 213 1.19 25.09 -30.52
N TYR A 214 0.35 25.44 -29.54
CA TYR A 214 -0.81 24.64 -29.10
C TYR A 214 -1.86 25.53 -28.40
N ASP A 215 -2.32 26.61 -29.07
CA ASP A 215 -3.40 27.49 -28.59
C ASP A 215 -4.71 27.20 -29.33
N ASP A 216 -5.29 26.01 -29.14
CA ASP A 216 -6.69 25.73 -29.52
C ASP A 216 -7.31 24.63 -28.63
N MET A 217 -7.13 24.74 -27.31
CA MET A 217 -7.95 23.98 -26.36
C MET A 217 -9.21 24.79 -26.03
N ASN A 218 -10.37 24.29 -26.46
CA ASN A 218 -11.69 24.86 -26.18
C ASN A 218 -11.92 25.04 -24.67
N GLU A 219 -12.59 26.14 -24.28
CA GLU A 219 -13.01 26.44 -22.89
C GLU A 219 -13.76 25.28 -22.19
N GLU A 220 -14.41 24.40 -22.97
CA GLU A 220 -15.11 23.21 -22.45
C GLU A 220 -14.15 22.16 -21.85
N GLY A 221 -12.95 22.00 -22.42
CA GLY A 221 -11.95 21.03 -21.93
C GLY A 221 -11.30 21.45 -20.61
N GLU A 222 -11.05 22.75 -20.42
CA GLU A 222 -10.52 23.28 -19.17
C GLU A 222 -11.50 23.10 -18.00
N GLN A 223 -12.80 23.27 -18.25
CA GLN A 223 -13.84 23.10 -17.24
C GLN A 223 -14.00 21.63 -16.80
N GLU A 224 -13.93 20.66 -17.73
CA GLU A 224 -13.98 19.22 -17.40
C GLU A 224 -12.76 18.77 -16.58
N HIS A 225 -11.57 19.29 -16.89
CA HIS A 225 -10.35 18.99 -16.12
C HIS A 225 -10.39 19.56 -14.69
N ALA A 226 -10.93 20.77 -14.52
CA ALA A 226 -11.10 21.39 -13.19
C ALA A 226 -12.07 20.57 -12.31
N ASP A 227 -13.18 20.10 -12.87
CA ASP A 227 -14.19 19.28 -12.18
C ASP A 227 -13.64 17.92 -11.73
N LEU A 228 -12.81 17.28 -12.58
CA LEU A 228 -12.14 16.04 -12.23
C LEU A 228 -11.15 16.23 -11.07
N GLY A 229 -10.35 17.30 -11.09
CA GLY A 229 -9.41 17.61 -10.03
C GLY A 229 -10.10 17.85 -8.68
N GLU A 230 -11.22 18.57 -8.67
CA GLU A 230 -12.04 18.78 -7.48
C GLU A 230 -12.64 17.46 -6.95
N THR A 231 -13.19 16.65 -7.85
CA THR A 231 -13.73 15.32 -7.50
C THR A 231 -12.67 14.43 -6.86
N LEU A 232 -11.47 14.37 -7.43
CA LEU A 232 -10.37 13.55 -6.88
C LEU A 232 -9.90 14.06 -5.51
N ARG A 233 -9.82 15.38 -5.33
CA ARG A 233 -9.48 15.99 -4.02
C ARG A 233 -10.54 15.67 -2.96
N ARG A 234 -11.82 15.74 -3.32
CA ARG A 234 -12.92 15.38 -2.43
C ARG A 234 -12.85 13.91 -2.03
N LEU A 235 -12.70 12.99 -2.99
CA LEU A 235 -12.57 11.56 -2.73
C LEU A 235 -11.37 11.23 -1.83
N CYS A 236 -10.21 11.85 -2.10
CA CYS A 236 -9.03 11.69 -1.25
C CYS A 236 -9.28 12.17 0.20
N SER A 237 -10.02 13.27 0.35
CA SER A 237 -10.31 13.85 1.66
C SER A 237 -11.28 12.98 2.46
N GLU A 238 -12.38 12.55 1.84
CA GLU A 238 -13.36 11.62 2.41
C GLU A 238 -12.68 10.30 2.84
N SER A 239 -11.89 9.71 1.94
CA SER A 239 -11.14 8.49 2.22
C SER A 239 -10.15 8.68 3.38
N ALA A 240 -9.50 9.83 3.48
CA ALA A 240 -8.56 10.12 4.56
C ALA A 240 -9.26 10.30 5.92
N GLU A 241 -10.43 10.92 5.94
CA GLU A 241 -11.25 11.07 7.15
C GLU A 241 -11.73 9.73 7.67
N LEU A 242 -12.29 8.89 6.80
CA LEU A 242 -12.75 7.55 7.15
C LEU A 242 -11.60 6.68 7.68
N LEU A 243 -10.44 6.71 7.02
CA LEU A 243 -9.27 5.96 7.48
C LEU A 243 -8.75 6.47 8.83
N ARG A 244 -8.74 7.79 9.06
CA ARG A 244 -8.37 8.35 10.36
C ARG A 244 -9.30 7.85 11.47
N GLY A 245 -10.61 7.87 11.22
CA GLY A 245 -11.62 7.32 12.14
C GLY A 245 -11.38 5.83 12.44
N ALA A 246 -11.09 5.04 11.40
CA ALA A 246 -10.80 3.61 11.54
C ALA A 246 -9.56 3.34 12.40
N VAL A 247 -8.47 4.10 12.17
CA VAL A 247 -7.25 3.94 12.97
C VAL A 247 -7.44 4.40 14.40
N ALA A 248 -8.15 5.52 14.63
CA ALA A 248 -8.42 6.03 15.97
C ALA A 248 -9.26 5.04 16.80
N ASN A 249 -10.37 4.55 16.24
CA ASN A 249 -11.21 3.56 16.89
C ASN A 249 -10.43 2.27 17.22
N CYS A 250 -9.56 1.81 16.32
CA CYS A 250 -8.71 0.64 16.59
C CYS A 250 -7.72 0.87 17.74
N LEU A 251 -7.17 2.08 17.88
CA LEU A 251 -6.30 2.43 19.00
C LEU A 251 -7.07 2.47 20.33
N ASP A 252 -8.27 3.05 20.33
CA ASP A 252 -9.13 3.10 21.53
C ASP A 252 -9.50 1.69 22.03
N GLU A 253 -9.78 0.77 21.10
CA GLU A 253 -10.05 -0.64 21.43
C GLU A 253 -8.82 -1.33 22.04
N MET A 254 -7.62 -1.08 21.51
CA MET A 254 -6.38 -1.65 22.05
C MET A 254 -6.12 -1.18 23.49
N ASP A 255 -6.29 0.13 23.77
CA ASP A 255 -6.10 0.69 25.10
C ASP A 255 -7.11 0.12 26.11
N SER A 256 -8.37 -0.09 25.70
CA SER A 256 -9.41 -0.66 26.57
C SER A 256 -9.15 -2.10 27.02
N THR A 257 -8.42 -2.88 26.21
CA THR A 257 -8.12 -4.29 26.52
C THR A 257 -7.01 -4.46 27.54
N ASP A 258 -6.03 -3.54 27.60
CA ASP A 258 -4.92 -3.63 28.54
C ASP A 258 -5.37 -3.43 30.00
N ASP A 259 -6.37 -2.59 30.26
CA ASP A 259 -6.90 -2.33 31.61
C ASP A 259 -7.58 -3.58 32.23
N THR A 260 -8.17 -4.44 31.41
CA THR A 260 -8.83 -5.67 31.90
C THR A 260 -7.87 -6.81 32.21
N SER A 261 -6.62 -6.74 31.70
CA SER A 261 -5.62 -7.80 31.88
C SER A 261 -4.81 -7.70 33.17
N THR A 262 -4.94 -6.61 33.92
CA THR A 262 -4.19 -6.36 35.18
C THR A 262 -5.00 -6.73 36.44
N SER A 263 -6.18 -7.36 36.28
CA SER A 263 -7.11 -7.68 37.38
C SER A 263 -7.35 -9.19 37.58
N GLN A 264 -6.38 -10.05 37.27
CA GLN A 264 -6.41 -11.49 37.60
C GLN A 264 -5.10 -11.98 38.23
#